data_AF-X1GYK7-F1
#
_entry.id   AF-X1GYK7-F1
#
_cell.length_a   1.000
_cell.length_b   1.000
_cell.length_c   1.000
_cell.angle_alpha   90.00
_cell.angle_beta   90.00
_cell.angle_gamma   90.00
#
_symmetry.space_group_name_H-M   'P 1'
#
loop_
_entity.id
_entity.type
_entity.pdbx_description
1 polymer ?
#
loop_
_entity_poly.entity_id
_entity_poly.type
_entity_poly.pdbx_seq_one_letter_code
_entity_poly.pdbx_strand_id
1 'polypeptide(L)'
;MKLPAEQRPHLDAFRRACEALRAQGLERAARRSGCPLRDGAFEVELLGRAFLLRVEPPSVEPEAGDAEKACIARYVMLARPLPDLTPVSFAEVPRARTYLNPFRGRVLGAFLGAFGRAPERLARAAEALGARKV
;
A
#
# COMPACT_ATOMS: atom_id res chain seq x y z
N MET A 1 -22.14 -13.60 6.77
CA MET A 1 -23.03 -12.42 6.92
C MET A 1 -22.51 -11.33 5.98
N LYS A 2 -23.18 -11.07 4.86
CA LYS A 2 -22.79 -9.99 3.94
C LYS A 2 -23.19 -8.66 4.59
N LEU A 3 -22.25 -7.73 4.74
CA LEU A 3 -22.52 -6.39 5.29
C LEU A 3 -23.59 -5.68 4.43
N PRO A 4 -24.45 -4.84 5.02
CA PRO A 4 -25.42 -4.03 4.26
C PRO A 4 -24.70 -3.18 3.20
N ALA A 5 -25.35 -2.96 2.05
CA ALA A 5 -24.79 -2.21 0.94
C ALA A 5 -24.34 -0.78 1.33
N GLU A 6 -24.88 -0.26 2.43
CA GLU A 6 -24.69 1.08 2.98
C GLU A 6 -23.37 1.26 3.75
N GLN A 7 -22.55 0.22 3.89
CA GLN A 7 -21.23 0.32 4.52
C GLN A 7 -20.19 -0.48 3.73
N ARG A 8 -19.86 0.00 2.53
CA ARG A 8 -18.62 -0.42 1.82
C ARG A 8 -17.54 0.64 2.07
N PRO A 9 -16.99 0.75 3.29
CA PRO A 9 -16.08 1.84 3.67
C PRO A 9 -14.85 1.89 2.76
N HIS A 10 -14.43 0.75 2.22
CA HIS A 10 -13.32 0.66 1.27
C HIS A 10 -13.67 1.22 -0.11
N LEU A 11 -14.88 0.98 -0.61
CA LEU A 11 -15.32 1.56 -1.89
C LEU A 11 -15.49 3.08 -1.77
N ASP A 12 -16.01 3.57 -0.65
CA ASP A 12 -16.11 5.01 -0.39
C ASP A 12 -14.72 5.64 -0.21
N ALA A 13 -13.81 4.96 0.49
CA ALA A 13 -12.43 5.40 0.60
C ALA A 13 -11.72 5.44 -0.76
N PHE A 14 -11.99 4.47 -1.64
CA PHE A 14 -11.48 4.46 -3.01
C PHE A 14 -11.99 5.66 -3.81
N ARG A 15 -13.31 5.90 -3.82
CA ARG A 15 -13.93 7.04 -4.51
C ARG A 15 -13.37 8.37 -4.04
N ARG A 16 -13.33 8.60 -2.71
CA ARG A 16 -12.78 9.83 -2.11
C ARG A 16 -11.30 10.03 -2.46
N ALA A 17 -10.52 8.95 -2.52
CA ALA A 17 -9.12 9.03 -2.93
C ALA A 17 -8.98 9.44 -4.40
N CYS A 18 -9.83 8.91 -5.30
CA CYS A 18 -9.84 9.31 -6.71
C CYS A 18 -10.30 10.76 -6.91
N GLU A 19 -11.30 11.22 -6.17
CA GLU A 19 -11.74 12.63 -6.16
C GLU A 19 -10.61 13.55 -5.69
N ALA A 20 -9.94 13.20 -4.59
CA ALA A 20 -8.82 13.95 -4.06
C ALA A 20 -7.61 13.97 -5.03
N LEU A 21 -7.33 12.85 -5.70
CA LEU A 21 -6.29 12.77 -6.74
C LEU A 21 -6.58 13.74 -7.88
N ARG A 22 -7.83 13.77 -8.35
CA ARG A 22 -8.27 14.70 -9.39
C ARG A 22 -8.10 16.15 -8.97
N ALA A 23 -8.54 16.48 -7.76
CA ALA A 23 -8.40 17.83 -7.20
C ALA A 23 -6.92 18.28 -7.05
N GLN A 24 -6.00 17.33 -6.86
CA GLN A 24 -4.56 17.63 -6.74
C GLN A 24 -3.83 17.81 -8.09
N GLY A 25 -4.46 17.41 -9.21
CA GLY A 25 -3.84 17.31 -10.54
C GLY A 25 -3.07 16.00 -10.72
N LEU A 26 -3.37 15.28 -11.81
CA LEU A 26 -2.89 13.90 -12.02
C LEU A 26 -1.39 13.86 -12.30
N GLU A 27 -0.89 14.79 -13.09
CA GLU A 27 0.53 14.92 -13.44
C GLU A 27 1.36 15.26 -12.20
N ARG A 28 0.80 16.09 -11.31
CA ARG A 28 1.43 16.41 -10.03
C ARG A 28 1.45 15.20 -9.11
N ALA A 29 0.39 14.39 -9.09
CA ALA A 29 0.35 13.15 -8.34
C ALA A 29 1.39 12.15 -8.88
N ALA A 30 1.45 11.96 -10.19
CA ALA A 30 2.38 11.04 -10.87
C ALA A 30 3.84 11.33 -10.53
N ARG A 31 4.26 12.60 -10.67
CA ARG A 31 5.63 13.03 -10.34
C ARG A 31 6.02 12.76 -8.89
N ARG A 32 5.04 12.82 -7.99
CA ARG A 32 5.27 12.80 -6.54
C ARG A 32 5.16 11.39 -5.96
N SER A 33 4.31 10.56 -6.53
CA SER A 33 4.18 9.15 -6.16
C SER A 33 5.24 8.27 -6.82
N GLY A 34 5.83 8.73 -7.92
CA GLY A 34 6.69 7.90 -8.77
C GLY A 34 5.90 6.90 -9.62
N CYS A 35 4.57 7.02 -9.68
CA CYS A 35 3.72 6.20 -10.55
C CYS A 35 3.55 6.90 -11.91
N PRO A 36 4.08 6.35 -13.01
CA PRO A 36 3.87 6.92 -14.34
C PRO A 36 2.39 7.10 -14.66
N LEU A 37 2.03 8.21 -15.30
CA LEU A 37 0.69 8.45 -15.84
C LEU A 37 0.76 8.27 -17.36
N ARG A 38 0.06 7.26 -17.90
CA ARG A 38 -0.05 6.99 -19.33
C ARG A 38 -1.51 6.78 -19.70
N ASP A 39 -1.96 7.39 -20.78
CA ASP A 39 -3.34 7.26 -21.29
C ASP A 39 -4.43 7.45 -20.21
N GLY A 40 -4.20 8.40 -19.30
CA GLY A 40 -5.12 8.71 -18.19
C GLY A 40 -5.15 7.70 -17.04
N ALA A 41 -4.22 6.74 -17.00
CA ALA A 41 -4.08 5.74 -15.95
C ALA A 41 -2.70 5.80 -15.26
N PHE A 42 -2.68 5.63 -13.94
CA PHE A 42 -1.44 5.46 -13.19
C PHE A 42 -0.98 4.00 -13.26
N GLU A 43 0.26 3.78 -13.67
CA GLU A 43 0.95 2.50 -13.53
C GLU A 43 1.45 2.37 -12.09
N VAL A 44 0.83 1.46 -11.32
CA VAL A 44 1.12 1.26 -9.90
C VAL A 44 1.64 -0.14 -9.68
N GLU A 45 2.87 -0.27 -9.20
CA GLU A 45 3.40 -1.54 -8.70
C GLU A 45 3.26 -1.60 -7.19
N LEU A 46 2.51 -2.57 -6.69
CA LEU A 46 2.26 -2.74 -5.27
C LEU A 46 2.41 -4.23 -4.90
N LEU A 47 3.35 -4.53 -3.99
CA LEU A 47 3.63 -5.89 -3.51
C LEU A 47 3.93 -6.89 -4.66
N GLY A 48 4.70 -6.45 -5.66
CA GLY A 48 5.10 -7.29 -6.81
C GLY A 48 3.98 -7.52 -7.84
N ARG A 49 2.87 -6.79 -7.75
CA ARG A 49 1.77 -6.82 -8.72
C ARG A 49 1.63 -5.46 -9.39
N ALA A 50 1.48 -5.46 -10.71
CA ALA A 50 1.23 -4.26 -11.50
C ALA A 50 -0.27 -4.00 -11.65
N PHE A 51 -0.66 -2.74 -11.49
CA PHE A 51 -2.03 -2.26 -11.61
C PHE A 51 -2.09 -0.99 -12.46
N LEU A 52 -3.21 -0.80 -13.15
CA LEU A 52 -3.60 0.43 -13.80
C LEU A 52 -4.73 1.07 -13.01
N LEU A 53 -4.46 2.23 -12.39
CA LEU A 53 -5.47 3.01 -11.68
C LEU A 53 -5.99 4.12 -12.58
N ARG A 54 -7.28 4.07 -12.95
CA ARG A 54 -8.00 5.19 -13.56
C ARG A 54 -8.80 5.92 -12.49
N VAL A 55 -8.81 7.24 -12.58
CA VAL A 55 -9.53 8.11 -11.63
C VAL A 55 -10.86 8.62 -12.18
N GLU A 56 -11.08 8.54 -13.49
CA GLU A 56 -12.33 8.91 -14.17
C GLU A 56 -12.54 8.03 -15.43
N PRO A 57 -13.55 7.15 -15.43
CA PRO A 57 -14.24 6.65 -14.25
C PRO A 57 -13.27 5.89 -13.32
N PRO A 58 -13.48 5.89 -11.98
CA PRO A 58 -12.62 5.15 -11.05
C PRO A 58 -12.58 3.65 -11.34
N SER A 59 -11.41 3.12 -11.71
CA SER A 59 -11.21 1.68 -11.94
C SER A 59 -9.77 1.25 -11.60
N VAL A 60 -9.60 -0.05 -11.37
CA VAL A 60 -8.29 -0.69 -11.18
C VAL A 60 -8.25 -1.96 -12.02
N GLU A 61 -7.21 -2.10 -12.85
CA GLU A 61 -6.97 -3.28 -13.68
C GLU A 61 -5.60 -3.89 -13.36
N PRO A 62 -5.47 -5.22 -13.17
CA PRO A 62 -6.56 -6.21 -13.09
C PRO A 62 -7.48 -5.95 -11.89
N GLU A 63 -8.69 -6.53 -11.94
CA GLU A 63 -9.69 -6.34 -10.89
C GLU A 63 -9.14 -6.71 -9.51
N ALA A 64 -9.26 -5.76 -8.57
CA ALA A 64 -8.76 -5.85 -7.21
C ALA A 64 -9.93 -5.81 -6.20
N GLY A 65 -9.73 -6.38 -5.01
CA GLY A 65 -10.72 -6.27 -3.95
C GLY A 65 -10.91 -4.83 -3.47
N ASP A 66 -12.08 -4.47 -2.92
CA ASP A 66 -12.39 -3.08 -2.52
C ASP A 66 -11.31 -2.43 -1.63
N ALA A 67 -10.77 -3.19 -0.66
CA ALA A 67 -9.71 -2.72 0.22
C ALA A 67 -8.39 -2.47 -0.53
N GLU A 68 -8.05 -3.33 -1.49
CA GLU A 68 -6.86 -3.19 -2.32
C GLU A 68 -6.98 -1.99 -3.25
N LYS A 69 -8.15 -1.78 -3.88
CA LYS A 69 -8.46 -0.56 -4.64
C LYS A 69 -8.25 0.71 -3.81
N ALA A 70 -8.77 0.72 -2.59
CA ALA A 70 -8.59 1.84 -1.67
C ALA A 70 -7.11 2.08 -1.34
N CYS A 71 -6.34 1.01 -1.09
CA CYS A 71 -4.89 1.10 -0.85
C CYS A 71 -4.13 1.66 -2.05
N ILE A 72 -4.41 1.17 -3.27
CA ILE A 72 -3.77 1.61 -4.51
C ILE A 72 -4.02 3.11 -4.74
N ALA A 73 -5.27 3.56 -4.66
CA ALA A 73 -5.59 4.99 -4.84
C ALA A 73 -4.97 5.86 -3.74
N ARG A 74 -5.01 5.41 -2.48
CA ARG A 74 -4.38 6.14 -1.37
C ARG A 74 -2.86 6.21 -1.49
N TYR A 75 -2.21 5.17 -2.01
CA TYR A 75 -0.78 5.17 -2.27
C TYR A 75 -0.42 6.31 -3.23
N VAL A 76 -1.05 6.37 -4.41
CA VAL A 76 -0.78 7.45 -5.39
C VAL A 76 -1.12 8.83 -4.79
N MET A 77 -2.19 8.93 -4.01
CA MET A 77 -2.62 10.19 -3.37
C MET A 77 -1.61 10.71 -2.34
N LEU A 78 -1.12 9.82 -1.47
CA LEU A 78 -0.34 10.19 -0.30
C LEU A 78 1.16 10.11 -0.52
N ALA A 79 1.63 9.29 -1.46
CA ALA A 79 3.05 9.12 -1.71
C ALA A 79 3.71 10.49 -1.97
N ARG A 80 4.92 10.60 -1.43
CA ARG A 80 5.81 11.76 -1.50
C ARG A 80 7.22 11.22 -1.78
N PRO A 81 8.06 11.97 -2.52
CA PRO A 81 9.48 11.67 -2.57
C PRO A 81 10.01 11.58 -1.14
N LEU A 82 10.67 10.47 -0.83
CA LEU A 82 11.41 10.37 0.42
C LEU A 82 12.64 11.27 0.28
N PRO A 83 12.80 12.30 1.13
CA PRO A 83 14.10 12.95 1.23
C PRO A 83 15.13 11.93 1.73
N ASP A 84 16.42 12.25 1.61
CA ASP A 84 17.47 11.45 2.26
C ASP A 84 17.23 11.48 3.77
N LEU A 85 16.58 10.44 4.27
CA LEU A 85 16.24 10.26 5.67
C LEU A 85 17.19 9.24 6.27
N THR A 86 17.76 9.58 7.42
CA THR A 86 18.42 8.60 8.27
C THR A 86 17.37 7.67 8.85
N PRO A 87 17.46 6.34 8.65
CA PRO A 87 16.57 5.39 9.28
C PRO A 87 16.65 5.54 10.80
N VAL A 88 15.51 5.69 11.46
CA VAL A 88 15.40 5.67 12.92
C VAL A 88 14.52 4.51 13.34
N SER A 89 14.93 3.78 14.36
CA SER A 89 14.11 2.75 14.99
C SER A 89 12.98 3.39 15.81
N PHE A 90 11.87 2.67 15.95
CA PHE A 90 10.78 3.06 16.86
C PHE A 90 11.26 3.24 18.32
N ALA A 91 12.39 2.64 18.71
CA ALA A 91 12.98 2.78 20.03
C ALA A 91 13.63 4.16 20.25
N GLU A 92 14.05 4.82 19.17
CA GLU A 92 14.70 6.13 19.15
C GLU A 92 13.70 7.29 19.21
N VAL A 93 12.40 7.04 18.96
CA VAL A 93 11.34 8.05 19.08
C VAL A 93 10.59 7.86 20.41
N PRO A 94 10.74 8.76 21.40
CA PRO A 94 10.23 8.54 22.77
C PRO A 94 8.73 8.23 22.83
N ARG A 95 7.92 8.91 22.02
CA ARG A 95 6.47 8.69 21.94
C ARG A 95 6.08 7.45 21.14
N ALA A 96 6.96 6.95 20.27
CA ALA A 96 6.67 5.79 19.43
C ALA A 96 6.89 4.46 20.15
N ARG A 97 7.57 4.47 21.30
CA ARG A 97 7.76 3.28 22.16
C ARG A 97 6.45 2.63 22.59
N THR A 98 5.37 3.40 22.73
CA THR A 98 4.03 2.88 23.06
C THR A 98 3.47 1.95 21.99
N TYR A 99 3.89 2.11 20.72
CA TYR A 99 3.47 1.28 19.60
C TYR A 99 4.28 -0.02 19.49
N LEU A 100 5.41 -0.15 20.19
CA LEU A 100 6.25 -1.34 20.12
C LEU A 100 5.51 -2.59 20.61
N ASN A 101 4.69 -2.49 21.66
CA ASN A 101 3.96 -3.64 22.20
C ASN A 101 2.87 -4.16 21.24
N PRO A 102 1.95 -3.31 20.71
CA PRO A 102 1.02 -3.72 19.66
C PRO A 102 1.72 -4.26 18.40
N PHE A 103 2.82 -3.62 17.99
CA PHE A 103 3.60 -4.04 16.84
C PHE A 103 4.22 -5.43 17.04
N ARG A 104 4.86 -5.67 18.19
CA ARG A 104 5.44 -6.98 18.53
C ARG A 104 4.40 -8.09 18.48
N GLY A 105 3.23 -7.87 19.08
CA GLY A 105 2.17 -8.89 19.06
C GLY A 105 1.65 -9.19 17.65
N ARG A 106 1.30 -8.13 16.89
CA ARG A 106 0.65 -8.29 15.59
C ARG A 106 1.59 -8.64 14.45
N VAL A 107 2.82 -8.13 14.49
CA VAL A 107 3.78 -8.29 13.40
C VAL A 107 4.77 -9.37 13.76
N LEU A 108 5.51 -9.23 14.87
CA LEU A 108 6.54 -10.20 15.25
C LEU A 108 5.91 -11.57 15.60
N GLY A 109 4.82 -11.57 16.35
CA GLY A 109 4.09 -12.80 16.70
C GLY A 109 3.54 -13.53 15.48
N ALA A 110 2.88 -12.82 14.57
CA ALA A 110 2.36 -13.40 13.33
C ALA A 110 3.49 -13.90 12.42
N PHE A 111 4.59 -13.13 12.32
CA PHE A 111 5.75 -13.50 11.53
C PHE A 111 6.42 -14.77 12.07
N LEU A 112 6.66 -14.85 13.38
CA LEU A 112 7.20 -16.05 14.03
C LEU A 112 6.23 -17.23 13.93
N GLY A 113 4.92 -17.00 14.01
CA GLY A 113 3.92 -18.04 13.77
C GLY A 113 3.96 -18.59 12.34
N ALA A 114 4.15 -17.72 11.35
CA ALA A 114 4.18 -18.09 9.94
C ALA A 114 5.51 -18.75 9.51
N PHE A 115 6.65 -18.26 10.03
CA PHE A 115 7.98 -18.60 9.52
C PHE A 115 8.94 -19.17 10.57
N GLY A 116 8.66 -19.04 11.88
CA GLY A 116 9.62 -19.36 12.94
C GLY A 116 10.03 -20.84 13.02
N ARG A 117 9.18 -21.76 12.56
CA ARG A 117 9.49 -23.20 12.47
C ARG A 117 9.96 -23.64 11.08
N ALA A 118 9.92 -22.75 10.10
CA ALA A 118 10.15 -23.05 8.68
C ALA A 118 10.75 -21.81 7.98
N PRO A 119 11.97 -21.39 8.35
CA PRO A 119 12.60 -20.16 7.87
C PRO A 119 12.81 -20.15 6.35
N GLU A 120 12.94 -21.31 5.72
CA GLU A 120 13.02 -21.46 4.26
C GLU A 120 11.75 -20.97 3.53
N ARG A 121 10.59 -20.97 4.20
CA ARG A 121 9.35 -20.41 3.64
C ARG A 121 9.42 -18.88 3.53
N LEU A 122 10.17 -18.22 4.41
CA LEU A 122 10.38 -16.78 4.32
C LEU A 122 11.19 -16.44 3.07
N ALA A 123 12.26 -17.19 2.81
CA ALA A 123 13.10 -16.97 1.62
C ALA A 123 12.27 -17.12 0.33
N ARG A 124 11.47 -18.19 0.22
CA ARG A 124 10.58 -18.40 -0.93
C ARG A 124 9.53 -17.31 -1.08
N ALA A 125 8.94 -16.86 0.03
CA ALA A 125 7.97 -15.77 0.01
C ALA A 125 8.61 -14.44 -0.42
N ALA A 126 9.84 -14.17 0.02
CA ALA A 126 10.59 -12.99 -0.37
C ALA A 126 10.96 -13.02 -1.87
N GLU A 127 11.42 -14.16 -2.38
CA GLU A 127 11.71 -14.35 -3.81
C GLU A 127 10.45 -14.14 -4.67
N ALA A 128 9.29 -14.66 -4.24
CA ALA A 128 8.01 -14.43 -4.92
C ALA A 128 7.57 -12.95 -4.94
N LEU A 129 8.06 -12.14 -3.98
CA LEU A 129 7.85 -10.69 -3.94
C LEU A 129 8.94 -9.91 -4.69
N GLY A 130 9.85 -10.58 -5.41
CA GLY A 130 10.90 -9.96 -6.19
C GLY A 130 12.19 -9.65 -5.42
N ALA A 131 12.31 -10.11 -4.16
CA ALA A 131 13.56 -9.96 -3.41
C ALA A 131 14.67 -10.81 -4.03
N ARG A 132 15.89 -10.28 -4.08
CA ARG A 132 17.09 -11.01 -4.49
C ARG A 132 17.96 -11.25 -3.27
N LYS A 133 18.50 -12.45 -3.16
CA LYS A 133 19.51 -12.78 -2.16
C LYS A 133 20.77 -11.96 -2.46
N VAL A 134 21.25 -11.20 -1.49
CA VAL A 134 22.46 -10.36 -1.58
C VAL A 134 23.58 -11.02 -0.80
#